data_AF-A0AB34G9M3-F1
#
_entry.id   AF-A0AB34G9M3-F1
#
_cell.length_a   1.000
_cell.length_b   1.000
_cell.length_c   1.000
_cell.angle_alpha   90.00
_cell.angle_beta   90.00
_cell.angle_gamma   90.00
#
_symmetry.space_group_name_H-M   'P 1'
#
loop_
_entity.id
_entity.type
_entity.pdbx_description
1 polymer ?
#
loop_
_entity_poly.entity_id
_entity_poly.type
_entity_poly.pdbx_seq_one_letter_code
_entity_poly.pdbx_strand_id
1 'polypeptide(L)'
;MVIQSCHVLEWAQEKRKLSVLHIHGVYTNPSGIVLHPAGYQNVLRNTEVMREIQKLYENKSFLFLGCGWTVDDTTFQALFLEAVKHKSDLEHFMLVRRGDVDEFKKLRENMLDKGIKVISYGNEYADLPEYFKRLTCEISTRGRSVLQILLLFAHT
;
A
#
# COMPACT_ATOMS: atom_id res chain seq x y z
N MET A 1 -5.28 12.15 14.87
CA MET A 1 -4.66 10.82 14.74
C MET A 1 -5.15 10.22 13.43
N VAL A 2 -4.27 10.24 12.43
CA VAL A 2 -4.68 10.53 11.06
C VAL A 2 -4.21 9.42 10.14
N ILE A 3 -4.81 8.23 10.26
CA ILE A 3 -5.46 7.78 9.04
C ILE A 3 -6.48 8.88 8.76
N GLN A 4 -6.42 9.54 7.61
CA GLN A 4 -7.47 10.47 7.21
C GLN A 4 -8.75 9.63 7.06
N SER A 5 -9.41 9.32 8.17
CA SER A 5 -10.54 8.42 8.26
C SER A 5 -11.68 8.95 7.38
N CYS A 6 -11.80 10.27 7.27
CA CYS A 6 -12.66 10.93 6.29
C CYS A 6 -12.33 10.53 4.84
N HIS A 7 -11.06 10.48 4.44
CA HIS A 7 -10.66 10.10 3.07
C HIS A 7 -10.85 8.61 2.82
N VAL A 8 -10.60 7.75 3.82
CA VAL A 8 -10.86 6.31 3.73
C VAL A 8 -12.37 6.06 3.59
N LEU A 9 -13.19 6.74 4.41
CA LEU A 9 -14.66 6.65 4.37
C LEU A 9 -15.23 7.21 3.07
N GLU A 10 -14.78 8.39 2.64
CA GLU A 10 -15.21 8.99 1.37
C GLU A 10 -14.84 8.11 0.18
N TRP A 11 -13.69 7.44 0.23
CA TRP A 11 -13.25 6.58 -0.84
C TRP A 11 -13.97 5.21 -0.84
N ALA A 12 -14.15 4.59 0.33
CA ALA A 12 -14.97 3.38 0.48
C ALA A 12 -16.43 3.61 0.05
N GLN A 13 -16.93 4.84 0.17
CA GLN A 13 -18.25 5.27 -0.30
C GLN A 13 -18.27 5.74 -1.77
N GLU A 14 -17.17 5.56 -2.51
CA GLU A 14 -16.99 5.98 -3.91
C GLU A 14 -17.22 7.48 -4.18
N LYS A 15 -17.20 8.32 -3.13
CA LYS A 15 -17.34 9.79 -3.24
C LYS A 15 -16.11 10.44 -3.87
N ARG A 16 -14.99 9.71 -3.96
CA ARG A 16 -13.76 10.11 -4.67
C ARG A 16 -13.27 9.02 -5.61
N LYS A 17 -12.84 9.44 -6.81
CA LYS A 17 -12.25 8.53 -7.82
C LYS A 17 -10.78 8.20 -7.57
N LEU A 18 -10.04 9.13 -6.97
CA LEU A 18 -8.63 9.02 -6.62
C LEU A 18 -8.44 9.55 -5.21
N SER A 19 -7.65 8.84 -4.40
CA SER A 19 -7.31 9.23 -3.04
C SER A 19 -5.92 8.72 -2.70
N VAL A 20 -5.19 9.43 -1.84
CA VAL A 20 -3.90 8.99 -1.30
C VAL A 20 -4.11 8.68 0.17
N LEU A 21 -3.80 7.44 0.56
CA LEU A 21 -3.87 7.02 1.95
C LEU A 21 -2.48 7.17 2.59
N HIS A 22 -2.36 8.16 3.47
CA HIS A 22 -1.14 8.39 4.23
C HIS A 22 -1.19 7.61 5.55
N ILE A 23 -0.57 6.42 5.60
CA ILE A 23 -0.58 5.57 6.80
C ILE A 23 0.24 6.19 7.95
N HIS A 24 1.32 6.91 7.66
CA HIS A 24 2.17 7.57 8.66
C HIS A 24 1.80 9.02 8.94
N GLY A 25 0.66 9.51 8.42
CA GLY A 25 0.30 10.92 8.45
C GLY A 25 0.97 11.74 7.34
N VAL A 26 0.78 13.06 7.37
CA VAL A 26 1.26 14.01 6.35
C VAL A 26 2.24 15.00 6.96
N TYR A 27 3.33 15.32 6.26
CA TYR A 27 4.37 16.22 6.78
C TYR A 27 3.86 17.63 7.10
N THR A 28 2.79 18.07 6.42
CA THR A 28 2.11 19.36 6.66
C THR A 28 1.28 19.36 7.95
N ASN A 29 1.05 18.20 8.56
CA ASN A 29 0.40 18.06 9.86
C ASN A 29 1.30 17.23 10.80
N PRO A 30 2.37 17.82 11.33
CA PRO A 30 3.40 17.10 12.10
C PRO A 30 2.86 16.43 13.36
N SER A 31 1.83 16.99 14.00
CA SER A 31 1.17 16.39 15.17
C SER A 31 0.38 15.11 14.83
N GLY A 32 0.11 14.88 13.55
CA GLY A 32 -0.56 13.69 13.03
C GLY A 32 0.38 12.61 12.52
N ILE A 33 1.71 12.82 12.54
CA ILE A 33 2.69 11.86 12.04
C ILE A 33 2.85 10.70 13.03
N VAL A 34 2.86 9.47 12.50
CA VAL A 34 3.09 8.25 13.29
C VAL A 34 4.48 7.69 12.99
N LEU A 35 5.37 7.79 13.99
CA LEU A 35 6.76 7.33 13.92
C LEU A 35 7.03 6.07 14.75
N HIS A 36 6.02 5.56 15.46
CA HIS A 36 6.16 4.41 16.35
C HIS A 36 4.93 3.49 16.23
N PRO A 37 5.08 2.15 16.27
CA PRO A 37 3.95 1.21 16.19
C PRO A 37 2.81 1.51 17.18
N ALA A 38 3.14 2.02 18.37
CA ALA A 38 2.16 2.43 19.37
C ALA A 38 1.18 3.51 18.87
N GLY A 39 1.60 4.37 17.94
CA GLY A 39 0.74 5.41 17.36
C GLY A 39 -0.38 4.86 16.48
N TYR A 40 -0.32 3.59 16.10
CA TYR A 40 -1.38 2.88 15.39
C TYR A 40 -2.43 2.24 16.29
N GLN A 41 -2.18 2.11 17.60
CA GLN A 41 -3.09 1.37 18.48
C GLN A 41 -4.52 1.89 18.43
N ASN A 42 -4.67 3.21 18.40
CA ASN A 42 -5.98 3.83 18.35
C ASN A 42 -6.66 3.70 16.96
N VAL A 43 -5.88 3.52 15.88
CA VAL A 43 -6.40 3.21 14.55
C VAL A 43 -6.86 1.76 14.49
N LEU A 44 -6.02 0.84 14.96
CA LEU A 44 -6.32 -0.59 15.05
C LEU A 44 -7.52 -0.88 15.97
N ARG A 45 -7.73 -0.04 17.00
CA ARG A 45 -8.91 -0.09 17.89
C ARG A 45 -10.16 0.56 17.29
N ASN A 46 -10.02 1.34 16.22
CA ASN A 46 -11.17 1.95 15.54
C ASN A 46 -11.78 0.94 14.57
N THR A 47 -12.80 0.22 15.05
CA THR A 47 -13.49 -0.85 14.31
C THR A 47 -14.12 -0.37 13.01
N GLU A 48 -14.60 0.88 12.96
CA GLU A 48 -15.17 1.46 11.74
C GLU A 48 -14.09 1.65 10.66
N VAL A 49 -12.97 2.26 11.02
CA VAL A 49 -11.86 2.48 10.08
C VAL A 49 -11.29 1.15 9.59
N MET A 50 -11.08 0.18 10.49
CA MET A 50 -10.56 -1.14 10.12
C MET A 50 -11.50 -1.88 9.17
N ARG A 51 -12.82 -1.79 9.38
CA ARG A 51 -13.82 -2.37 8.47
C ARG A 51 -13.75 -1.77 7.07
N GLU A 52 -13.59 -0.46 6.95
CA GLU A 52 -13.49 0.18 5.63
C GLU A 52 -12.15 -0.13 4.92
N ILE A 53 -11.05 -0.24 5.67
CA ILE A 53 -9.76 -0.69 5.13
C ILE A 53 -9.87 -2.12 4.59
N GLN A 54 -10.52 -3.02 5.34
CA GLN A 54 -10.79 -4.40 4.89
C GLN A 54 -11.61 -4.41 3.61
N LYS A 55 -12.73 -3.68 3.54
CA LYS A 55 -13.54 -3.58 2.32
C LYS A 55 -12.74 -3.06 1.13
N LEU A 56 -11.88 -2.07 1.32
CA LEU A 56 -11.02 -1.57 0.25
C LEU A 56 -10.07 -2.67 -0.23
N TYR A 57 -9.46 -3.41 0.69
CA TYR A 57 -8.55 -4.52 0.37
C TYR A 57 -9.24 -5.69 -0.36
N GLU A 58 -10.49 -5.98 -0.02
CA GLU A 58 -11.28 -7.03 -0.69
C GLU A 58 -11.78 -6.63 -2.07
N ASN A 59 -11.99 -5.33 -2.33
CA ASN A 59 -12.63 -4.84 -3.54
C ASN A 59 -11.72 -4.06 -4.50
N LYS A 60 -10.47 -3.78 -4.11
CA LYS A 60 -9.49 -3.02 -4.91
C LYS A 60 -8.10 -3.65 -4.82
N SER A 61 -7.37 -3.63 -5.93
CA SER A 61 -5.94 -3.99 -5.96
C SER A 61 -5.07 -2.84 -5.46
N PHE A 62 -4.05 -3.17 -4.65
CA PHE A 62 -3.13 -2.19 -4.06
C PHE A 62 -1.76 -2.26 -4.74
N LEU A 63 -1.07 -1.12 -4.87
CA LEU A 63 0.34 -1.05 -5.23
C LEU A 63 1.12 -0.37 -4.11
N PHE A 64 1.83 -1.18 -3.33
CA PHE A 64 2.71 -0.68 -2.28
C PHE A 64 4.01 -0.13 -2.89
N LEU A 65 4.36 1.12 -2.56
CA LEU A 65 5.56 1.80 -3.06
C LEU A 65 6.43 2.27 -1.89
N GLY A 66 7.75 2.13 -2.02
CA GLY A 66 8.67 2.54 -0.94
C GLY A 66 8.67 1.60 0.26
N CYS A 67 8.02 0.43 0.15
CA CYS A 67 7.87 -0.54 1.22
C CYS A 67 8.95 -1.65 1.23
N GLY A 68 10.05 -1.50 0.47
CA GLY A 68 11.03 -2.58 0.27
C GLY A 68 11.76 -3.01 1.56
N TRP A 69 11.93 -2.08 2.51
CA TRP A 69 12.48 -2.34 3.84
C TRP A 69 11.41 -2.43 4.93
N THR A 70 10.16 -2.04 4.64
CA THR A 70 9.06 -2.04 5.61
C THR A 70 8.39 -3.41 5.76
N VAL A 71 9.03 -4.46 5.26
CA VAL A 71 8.68 -5.85 5.58
C VAL A 71 8.74 -6.05 7.10
N ASP A 72 9.71 -5.42 7.76
CA ASP A 72 9.86 -5.43 9.21
C ASP A 72 8.98 -4.39 9.92
N ASP A 73 8.24 -3.56 9.17
CA ASP A 73 7.27 -2.64 9.76
C ASP A 73 6.06 -3.45 10.25
N THR A 74 6.11 -3.79 11.54
CA THR A 74 5.03 -4.46 12.28
C THR A 74 3.67 -3.80 12.11
N THR A 75 3.62 -2.50 11.80
CA THR A 75 2.38 -1.80 11.52
C THR A 75 1.83 -2.15 10.14
N PHE A 76 2.67 -2.08 9.10
CA PHE A 76 2.27 -2.45 7.75
C PHE A 76 1.70 -3.88 7.75
N GLN A 77 2.38 -4.77 8.49
CA GLN A 77 1.90 -6.12 8.73
C GLN A 77 0.55 -6.16 9.46
N ALA A 78 0.40 -5.44 10.58
CA ALA A 78 -0.84 -5.45 11.36
C ALA A 78 -2.05 -4.89 10.56
N LEU A 79 -1.87 -3.78 9.84
CA LEU A 79 -2.97 -3.09 9.15
C LEU A 79 -3.43 -3.78 7.86
N PHE A 80 -2.52 -4.34 7.07
CA PHE A 80 -2.85 -4.90 5.76
C PHE A 80 -2.75 -6.42 5.68
N LEU A 81 -1.97 -7.06 6.57
CA LEU A 81 -1.67 -8.49 6.47
C LEU A 81 -2.38 -9.30 7.58
N GLU A 82 -2.46 -8.78 8.81
CA GLU A 82 -3.15 -9.46 9.92
C GLU A 82 -4.63 -9.08 10.04
N ALA A 83 -4.98 -7.82 9.77
CA ALA A 83 -6.36 -7.36 9.85
C ALA A 83 -7.24 -7.91 8.72
N VAL A 84 -6.66 -8.31 7.59
CA VAL A 84 -7.38 -8.91 6.47
C VAL A 84 -7.31 -10.45 6.62
N LYS A 85 -8.15 -10.99 7.51
CA LYS A 85 -8.18 -12.44 7.81
C LYS A 85 -8.66 -13.31 6.64
N HIS A 86 -9.27 -12.72 5.63
CA HIS A 86 -9.73 -13.41 4.44
C HIS A 86 -8.76 -13.15 3.29
N LYS A 87 -8.25 -14.21 2.66
CA LYS A 87 -7.50 -14.05 1.41
C LYS A 87 -8.42 -13.37 0.40
N SER A 88 -8.07 -12.15 0.01
CA SER A 88 -8.71 -11.49 -1.13
C SER A 88 -8.41 -12.32 -2.38
N ASP A 89 -9.40 -12.51 -3.25
CA ASP A 89 -9.19 -13.09 -4.58
C ASP A 89 -8.45 -12.10 -5.51
N LEU A 90 -8.28 -10.84 -5.07
CA LEU A 90 -7.56 -9.81 -5.82
C LEU A 90 -6.05 -9.94 -5.64
N GLU A 91 -5.35 -9.65 -6.73
CA GLU A 91 -3.90 -9.54 -6.70
C GLU A 91 -3.49 -8.16 -6.21
N HIS A 92 -2.66 -8.15 -5.17
CA HIS A 92 -1.97 -6.95 -4.68
C HIS A 92 -0.51 -6.97 -5.13
N PHE A 93 0.09 -5.80 -5.26
CA PHE A 93 1.43 -5.65 -5.82
C PHE A 93 2.30 -4.80 -4.91
N MET A 94 3.57 -5.15 -4.80
CA MET A 94 4.58 -4.32 -4.15
C MET A 94 5.68 -4.01 -5.14
N LEU A 95 5.99 -2.73 -5.35
CA LEU A 95 7.03 -2.29 -6.25
C LEU A 95 8.28 -1.92 -5.45
N VAL A 96 9.40 -2.59 -5.73
CA VAL A 96 10.65 -2.43 -5.00
C VAL A 96 11.84 -2.26 -5.95
N ARG A 97 12.94 -1.73 -5.41
CA ARG A 97 14.24 -1.79 -6.08
C ARG A 97 14.71 -3.25 -6.09
N ARG A 98 15.39 -3.70 -7.16
CA ARG A 98 15.89 -5.09 -7.24
C ARG A 98 16.81 -5.42 -6.05
N GLY A 99 17.71 -4.51 -5.68
CA GLY A 99 18.64 -4.72 -4.56
C GLY A 99 19.47 -6.00 -4.72
N ASP A 100 19.75 -6.66 -3.59
CA ASP A 100 20.37 -7.98 -3.56
C ASP A 100 19.39 -9.08 -4.04
N VAL A 101 19.90 -10.07 -4.78
CA VAL A 101 19.08 -11.11 -5.40
C VAL A 101 18.43 -12.03 -4.37
N ASP A 102 19.14 -12.35 -3.30
CA ASP A 102 18.64 -13.27 -2.27
C ASP A 102 17.66 -12.56 -1.34
N GLU A 103 17.91 -11.29 -1.00
CA GLU A 103 16.93 -10.44 -0.31
C GLU A 103 15.64 -10.29 -1.12
N PHE A 104 15.74 -10.04 -2.42
CA PHE A 104 14.56 -9.92 -3.30
C PHE A 104 13.76 -11.21 -3.39
N LYS A 105 14.44 -12.37 -3.51
CA LYS A 105 13.76 -13.69 -3.50
C LYS A 105 13.04 -13.92 -2.19
N LYS A 106 13.71 -13.71 -1.06
CA LYS A 106 13.15 -13.87 0.28
C LYS A 106 11.92 -12.98 0.48
N LEU A 107 12.01 -11.72 0.07
CA LEU A 107 10.88 -10.78 0.10
C LEU A 107 9.71 -11.27 -0.76
N ARG A 108 9.99 -11.71 -1.99
CA ARG A 108 8.97 -12.22 -2.90
C ARG A 108 8.25 -13.44 -2.33
N GLU A 109 8.96 -14.37 -1.73
CA GLU A 109 8.37 -15.56 -1.08
C GLU A 109 7.51 -15.17 0.12
N ASN A 110 8.04 -14.35 1.03
CA ASN A 110 7.33 -13.89 2.24
C ASN A 110 6.02 -13.16 1.93
N MET A 111 5.97 -12.42 0.83
CA MET A 111 4.80 -11.62 0.43
C MET A 111 3.80 -12.42 -0.40
N LEU A 112 4.25 -13.45 -1.11
CA LEU A 112 3.38 -14.30 -1.92
C LEU A 112 2.35 -15.04 -1.06
N ASP A 113 2.76 -15.53 0.11
CA ASP A 113 1.85 -16.17 1.08
C ASP A 113 0.76 -15.22 1.57
N LYS A 114 1.03 -13.92 1.53
CA LYS A 114 0.14 -12.84 1.91
C LYS A 114 -0.68 -12.28 0.74
N GLY A 115 -0.63 -12.92 -0.43
CA GLY A 115 -1.36 -12.50 -1.64
C GLY A 115 -0.76 -11.27 -2.33
N ILE A 116 0.49 -10.90 -2.01
CA ILE A 116 1.16 -9.72 -2.56
C ILE A 116 2.29 -10.16 -3.51
N LYS A 117 2.19 -9.77 -4.77
CA LYS A 117 3.22 -10.00 -5.78
C LYS A 117 4.26 -8.90 -5.74
N VAL A 118 5.51 -9.28 -5.48
CA VAL A 118 6.64 -8.34 -5.49
C VAL A 118 7.19 -8.20 -6.91
N ILE A 119 7.26 -6.95 -7.39
CA ILE A 119 7.76 -6.57 -8.72
C ILE A 119 8.92 -5.59 -8.55
N SER A 120 9.97 -5.78 -9.34
CA SER A 120 11.08 -4.85 -9.38
C SER A 120 10.86 -3.76 -10.44
N TYR A 121 11.06 -2.49 -10.08
CA TYR A 121 11.03 -1.39 -11.04
C TYR A 121 12.38 -1.14 -11.74
N GLY A 122 13.47 -1.70 -11.22
CA GLY A 122 14.84 -1.44 -11.70
C GLY A 122 15.89 -1.72 -10.64
N ASN A 123 17.15 -1.39 -10.97
CA ASN A 123 18.29 -1.58 -10.08
C ASN A 123 18.56 -0.32 -9.25
N GLU A 124 18.23 0.86 -9.78
CA GLU A 124 18.49 2.16 -9.18
C GLU A 124 17.18 2.90 -8.87
N TYR A 125 17.17 3.76 -7.85
CA TYR A 125 16.00 4.60 -7.56
C TYR A 125 15.61 5.50 -8.75
N ALA A 126 16.60 5.87 -9.58
CA ALA A 126 16.41 6.65 -10.80
C ALA A 126 15.64 5.89 -11.90
N ASP A 127 15.46 4.57 -11.79
CA ASP A 127 14.70 3.77 -12.75
C ASP A 127 13.18 3.90 -12.55
N LEU A 128 12.74 4.31 -11.35
CA LEU A 128 11.32 4.37 -10.97
C LEU A 128 10.49 5.31 -11.86
N PRO A 129 10.93 6.53 -12.20
CA PRO A 129 10.17 7.41 -13.10
C PRO A 129 9.94 6.80 -14.49
N GLU A 130 10.96 6.19 -15.09
CA GLU A 130 10.83 5.57 -16.41
C GLU A 130 9.94 4.31 -16.36
N TYR A 131 10.02 3.55 -15.27
CA TYR A 131 9.09 2.45 -15.02
C TYR A 131 7.63 2.92 -14.99
N PHE A 132 7.33 4.01 -14.27
CA PHE A 132 5.97 4.57 -14.24
C PHE A 132 5.52 5.11 -15.60
N LYS A 133 6.43 5.73 -16.35
CA LYS A 133 6.13 6.18 -17.72
C LYS A 133 5.71 5.01 -18.60
N ARG A 134 6.45 3.90 -18.55
CA ARG A 134 6.08 2.68 -19.27
C ARG A 134 4.76 2.08 -18.79
N LEU A 135 4.56 1.99 -17.48
CA LEU A 135 3.33 1.45 -16.89
C LEU A 135 2.09 2.29 -17.29
N THR A 136 2.21 3.61 -17.25
CA THR A 136 1.11 4.51 -17.65
C THR A 136 0.83 4.43 -19.15
N CYS A 137 1.84 4.27 -20.00
CA CYS A 137 1.65 4.01 -21.44
C CYS A 137 0.92 2.68 -21.68
N GLU A 138 1.30 1.60 -21.00
CA GLU A 138 0.62 0.29 -21.11
C GLU A 138 -0.84 0.36 -20.65
N ILE A 139 -1.13 1.05 -19.54
CA ILE A 139 -2.51 1.21 -19.05
C ILE A 139 -3.34 2.04 -20.03
N SER A 140 -2.75 3.10 -20.60
CA SER A 140 -3.45 4.00 -21.54
C SER A 140 -3.78 3.30 -22.86
N THR A 141 -2.95 2.36 -23.30
CA THR A 141 -3.12 1.63 -24.56
C THR A 141 -4.08 0.44 -24.44
N ARG A 142 -4.21 -0.18 -23.26
CA ARG A 142 -5.06 -1.36 -23.04
C ARG A 142 -6.56 -1.05 -22.80
N GLY A 143 -6.96 0.22 -22.79
CA GLY A 143 -8.33 0.62 -22.53
C GLY A 143 -8.69 0.56 -21.03
N ARG A 144 -9.66 1.39 -20.61
CA ARG A 144 -10.01 1.67 -19.21
C ARG A 144 -10.60 0.46 -18.46
N SER A 145 -9.81 -0.54 -18.12
CA SER A 145 -10.09 -1.32 -16.91
C SER A 145 -9.72 -0.44 -15.72
N VAL A 146 -10.69 -0.20 -14.84
CA VAL A 146 -10.66 0.73 -13.70
C VAL A 146 -9.66 0.25 -12.65
N LEU A 147 -8.37 0.32 -12.97
CA LEU A 147 -7.30 -0.03 -12.05
C LEU A 147 -7.15 1.13 -11.06
N GLN A 148 -8.00 1.13 -10.04
CA GLN A 148 -7.86 2.01 -8.89
C GLN A 148 -6.74 1.47 -8.02
N ILE A 149 -5.51 1.83 -8.38
CA ILE A 149 -4.33 1.50 -7.61
C ILE A 149 -4.26 2.45 -6.42
N LEU A 150 -4.23 1.91 -5.20
CA LEU A 150 -3.78 2.69 -4.04
C LEU A 150 -2.26 2.72 -3.99
N LEU A 151 -1.69 3.92 -4.00
CA LEU A 151 -0.29 4.14 -3.68
C LEU A 151 -0.15 4.34 -2.18
N LEU A 152 0.49 3.38 -1.53
CA LEU A 152 0.89 3.51 -0.14
C LEU A 152 2.36 3.89 -0.11
N PHE A 153 2.66 5.06 0.46
CA PHE A 153 4.01 5.50 0.77
C PHE A 153 4.28 5.21 2.24
N ALA A 154 5.18 4.26 2.49
CA ALA A 154 5.80 4.14 3.79
C ALA A 154 7.11 4.96 3.75
N HIS A 155 7.26 5.90 4.70
CA HIS A 155 8.52 6.61 4.85
C HIS A 155 9.51 5.67 5.55
N THR A 156 10.65 5.41 4.90
CA THR A 156 11.90 4.99 5.55
C THR A 156 12.73 6.22 5.87
#